data_AF-A0A9E5BJ99-F1
#
_entry.id   AF-A0A9E5BJ99-F1
#
_cell.length_a   1.000
_cell.length_b   1.000
_cell.length_c   1.000
_cell.angle_alpha   90.00
_cell.angle_beta   90.00
_cell.angle_gamma   90.00
#
_symmetry.space_group_name_H-M   'P 1'
#
loop_
_entity.id
_entity.type
_entity.pdbx_description
1 polymer ?
#
loop_
_entity_poly.entity_id
_entity_poly.type
_entity_poly.pdbx_seq_one_letter_code
_entity_poly.pdbx_strand_id
1 'polypeptide(L)'
;MNETVLSQFREQIIEAGKQNQTLSIQGGNTKSWYGNPSQASIMSTAPYQGILDYQPEELVITACAGTPIAEIESTLAKNNQILPFEPPHFGDHATFGGVIAAGLAGPARISVGNLRDFVLGTRLMDGRGEDLSF
;
A
#
# COMPACT_ATOMS: atom_id res chain seq x y z
N MET A 1 -9.17 8.41 11.77
CA MET A 1 -7.90 7.72 11.43
C MET A 1 -7.75 6.56 12.40
N ASN A 2 -7.46 5.33 11.95
CA ASN A 2 -7.37 4.16 12.84
C ASN A 2 -6.08 4.21 13.70
N GLU A 3 -6.00 5.14 14.64
CA GLU A 3 -4.86 5.33 15.54
C GLU A 3 -4.52 4.07 16.34
N THR A 4 -5.54 3.25 16.65
CA THR A 4 -5.36 1.94 17.28
C THR A 4 -4.51 1.00 16.43
N VAL A 5 -4.76 0.95 15.11
CA VAL A 5 -4.02 0.07 14.19
C VAL A 5 -2.58 0.54 14.01
N LEU A 6 -2.37 1.85 13.88
CA LEU A 6 -1.03 2.42 13.78
C LEU A 6 -0.22 2.19 15.06
N SER A 7 -0.85 2.29 16.23
CA SER A 7 -0.21 1.98 17.52
C SER A 7 0.18 0.50 17.60
N GLN A 8 -0.68 -0.40 17.13
CA GLN A 8 -0.35 -1.84 17.08
C GLN A 8 0.83 -2.14 16.15
N PHE A 9 0.89 -1.53 14.97
CA PHE A 9 2.05 -1.68 14.08
C PHE A 9 3.33 -1.19 14.73
N ARG A 10 3.26 -0.02 15.39
CA ARG A 10 4.40 0.55 16.12
C ARG A 10 4.91 -0.37 17.21
N GLU A 11 4.01 -0.90 18.04
CA GLU A 11 4.35 -1.83 19.12
C GLU A 11 5.01 -3.11 18.57
N GLN A 12 4.46 -3.68 17.50
CA GLN A 12 5.02 -4.87 16.86
C GLN A 12 6.43 -4.61 16.28
N ILE A 13 6.66 -3.45 15.64
CA ILE A 13 7.98 -3.07 15.12
C ILE A 13 8.99 -2.91 16.27
N ILE A 14 8.61 -2.21 17.34
CA ILE A 14 9.47 -1.99 18.50
C ILE A 14 9.83 -3.31 19.16
N GLU A 15 8.85 -4.21 19.33
CA GLU A 15 9.08 -5.50 19.96
C GLU A 15 9.96 -6.42 19.11
N ALA A 16 9.74 -6.47 17.79
CA ALA A 16 10.61 -7.19 16.87
C ALA A 16 12.05 -6.64 16.91
N GLY A 17 12.21 -5.32 16.99
CA GLY A 17 13.51 -4.67 17.13
C GLY A 17 14.25 -5.08 18.41
N LYS A 18 13.56 -5.16 19.56
CA LYS A 18 14.15 -5.66 20.82
C LYS A 18 14.59 -7.13 20.72
N GLN A 19 13.83 -7.93 19.99
CA GLN A 19 14.08 -9.37 19.84
C GLN A 19 15.04 -9.70 18.69
N ASN A 20 15.55 -8.70 17.95
CA ASN A 20 16.28 -8.88 16.69
C ASN A 20 15.53 -9.79 15.69
N GLN A 21 14.21 -9.70 15.69
CA GLN A 21 13.34 -10.47 14.81
C GLN A 21 13.12 -9.71 13.51
N THR A 22 13.34 -10.38 12.39
CA THR A 22 12.95 -9.84 11.08
C THR A 22 11.44 -9.96 10.90
N LEU A 23 10.82 -8.92 10.33
CA LEU A 23 9.41 -8.91 9.95
C LEU A 23 9.27 -8.93 8.43
N SER A 24 8.26 -9.67 7.94
CA SER A 24 7.83 -9.66 6.55
C SER A 24 6.55 -8.84 6.44
N ILE A 25 6.66 -7.62 5.91
CA ILE A 25 5.50 -6.74 5.73
C ILE A 25 4.66 -7.26 4.57
N GLN A 26 3.38 -7.53 4.82
CA GLN A 26 2.50 -8.17 3.85
C GLN A 26 1.13 -7.49 3.80
N GLY A 27 0.73 -7.06 2.60
CA GLY A 27 -0.65 -6.68 2.32
C GLY A 27 -1.47 -7.90 1.91
N GLY A 28 -1.96 -7.89 0.67
CA GLY A 28 -2.77 -8.97 0.08
C GLY A 28 -2.08 -10.28 -0.29
N ASN A 29 -0.76 -10.35 -0.13
CA ASN A 29 0.08 -11.49 -0.53
C ASN A 29 -0.02 -11.94 -2.01
N THR A 30 -0.60 -11.13 -2.90
CA THR A 30 -0.80 -11.50 -4.33
C THR A 30 0.48 -11.49 -5.17
N LYS A 31 1.56 -10.91 -4.63
CA LYS A 31 2.87 -10.76 -5.27
C LYS A 31 3.97 -11.45 -4.46
N SER A 32 3.64 -12.51 -3.71
CA SER A 32 4.60 -13.26 -2.88
C SER A 32 5.80 -13.83 -3.65
N TRP A 33 5.64 -14.04 -4.95
CA TRP A 33 6.68 -14.47 -5.89
C TRP A 33 7.65 -13.35 -6.30
N TYR A 34 7.31 -12.09 -6.02
CA TYR A 34 8.09 -10.93 -6.42
C TYR A 34 8.97 -10.44 -5.26
N GLY A 35 10.28 -10.36 -5.50
CA GLY A 35 11.27 -10.02 -4.48
C GLY A 35 11.97 -11.24 -3.89
N ASN A 36 12.63 -11.07 -2.75
CA ASN A 36 13.37 -12.15 -2.09
C ASN A 36 12.44 -13.01 -1.23
N PRO A 37 12.60 -14.35 -1.25
CA PRO A 37 11.86 -15.21 -0.34
C PRO A 37 12.18 -14.85 1.11
N SER A 38 11.14 -14.77 1.94
CA SER A 38 11.26 -14.42 3.35
C SER A 38 10.62 -15.52 4.20
N GLN A 39 11.38 -16.01 5.18
CA GLN A 39 10.89 -16.91 6.24
C GLN A 39 10.57 -16.12 7.53
N ALA A 40 10.62 -14.79 7.46
CA ALA A 40 10.37 -13.91 8.60
C ALA A 40 8.89 -13.93 9.01
N SER A 41 8.64 -13.50 10.25
CA SER A 41 7.28 -13.44 10.77
C SER A 41 6.46 -12.37 10.05
N ILE A 42 5.26 -12.73 9.63
CA ILE A 42 4.40 -11.85 8.83
C ILE A 42 3.79 -10.76 9.72
N MET A 43 3.92 -9.51 9.28
CA MET A 43 3.17 -8.37 9.78
C MET A 43 2.19 -7.93 8.68
N SER A 44 0.90 -8.13 8.93
CA SER A 44 -0.13 -7.81 7.94
C SER A 44 -0.54 -6.34 7.99
N THR A 45 -0.58 -5.67 6.84
CA THR A 45 -1.15 -4.31 6.71
C THR A 45 -2.66 -4.32 6.46
N ALA A 46 -3.27 -5.50 6.28
CA ALA A 46 -4.69 -5.64 6.00
C ALA A 46 -5.61 -4.95 7.02
N PRO A 47 -5.29 -4.80 8.32
CA PRO A 47 -6.18 -4.06 9.24
C PRO A 47 -6.26 -2.55 8.98
N TYR A 48 -5.31 -1.96 8.24
CA TYR A 48 -5.26 -0.53 7.93
C TYR A 48 -5.86 -0.27 6.55
N GLN A 49 -7.19 -0.20 6.47
CA GLN A 49 -7.94 0.00 5.21
C GLN A 49 -8.78 1.28 5.24
N GLY A 50 -9.27 1.66 4.06
CA GLY A 50 -10.17 2.79 3.82
C GLY A 50 -9.53 3.87 2.94
N ILE A 51 -10.39 4.57 2.19
CA ILE A 51 -10.05 5.82 1.52
C ILE A 51 -10.17 6.95 2.56
N LEU A 52 -9.09 7.68 2.78
CA LEU A 52 -9.01 8.77 3.77
C LEU A 52 -9.53 10.08 3.21
N ASP A 53 -9.18 10.38 1.96
CA ASP A 53 -9.63 11.55 1.23
C ASP A 53 -9.69 11.24 -0.26
N TYR A 54 -10.68 11.81 -0.95
CA TYR A 54 -10.80 11.68 -2.40
C TYR A 54 -11.44 12.95 -2.95
N GLN A 55 -10.69 13.62 -3.81
CA GLN A 55 -11.06 14.88 -4.45
C GLN A 55 -11.11 14.64 -5.97
N PRO A 56 -12.28 14.24 -6.51
CA PRO A 56 -12.41 13.85 -7.92
C PRO A 56 -12.04 14.98 -8.88
N GLU A 57 -12.34 16.23 -8.52
CA GLU A 57 -12.07 17.43 -9.33
C GLU A 57 -10.56 17.71 -9.45
N GLU A 58 -9.80 17.35 -8.41
CA GLU A 58 -8.34 17.52 -8.34
C GLU A 58 -7.57 16.27 -8.80
N LEU A 59 -8.28 15.16 -9.09
CA LEU A 59 -7.69 13.85 -9.40
C LEU A 59 -6.77 13.31 -8.30
N VAL A 60 -7.08 13.63 -7.04
CA VAL A 60 -6.28 13.22 -5.87
C VAL A 60 -7.06 12.23 -5.02
N ILE A 61 -6.40 11.12 -4.67
CA ILE A 61 -6.91 10.14 -3.72
C ILE A 61 -5.84 9.79 -2.69
N THR A 62 -6.23 9.77 -1.42
CA THR A 62 -5.41 9.30 -0.31
C THR A 62 -6.08 8.10 0.34
N ALA A 63 -5.38 6.98 0.44
CA ALA A 63 -5.93 5.74 0.99
C ALA A 63 -4.92 5.01 1.87
N CYS A 64 -5.43 4.22 2.80
CA CYS A 64 -4.63 3.36 3.67
C CYS A 64 -3.95 2.22 2.90
N ALA A 65 -2.80 1.75 3.38
CA ALA A 65 -1.99 0.74 2.70
C ALA A 65 -2.69 -0.63 2.52
N GLY A 66 -3.57 -1.02 3.44
CA GLY A 66 -4.32 -2.28 3.40
C GLY A 66 -5.58 -2.23 2.54
N THR A 67 -5.96 -1.08 2.00
CA THR A 67 -7.19 -0.94 1.20
C THR A 67 -7.10 -1.81 -0.07
N PRO A 68 -8.12 -2.64 -0.38
CA PRO A 68 -8.15 -3.42 -1.61
C PRO A 68 -8.06 -2.51 -2.84
N ILE A 69 -7.23 -2.86 -3.81
CA ILE A 69 -7.07 -2.07 -5.04
C ILE A 69 -8.38 -2.01 -5.84
N ALA A 70 -9.17 -3.09 -5.81
CA ALA A 70 -10.48 -3.15 -6.44
C ALA A 70 -11.47 -2.12 -5.84
N GLU A 71 -11.36 -1.81 -4.54
CA GLU A 71 -12.18 -0.77 -3.90
C GLU A 71 -11.80 0.63 -4.39
N ILE A 72 -10.49 0.89 -4.55
CA ILE A 72 -9.97 2.13 -5.13
C ILE A 72 -10.49 2.29 -6.57
N GLU A 73 -10.30 1.29 -7.41
CA GLU A 73 -10.73 1.32 -8.82
C GLU A 73 -12.25 1.47 -8.95
N SER A 74 -13.02 0.78 -8.11
CA SER A 74 -14.49 0.95 -8.08
C SER A 74 -14.89 2.38 -7.69
N THR A 75 -14.16 2.99 -6.76
CA THR A 75 -14.44 4.38 -6.33
C THR A 75 -14.11 5.39 -7.43
N LEU A 76 -12.98 5.22 -8.13
CA LEU A 76 -12.60 6.04 -9.27
C LEU A 76 -13.57 5.87 -10.45
N ALA A 77 -14.01 4.65 -10.73
CA ALA A 77 -14.93 4.34 -11.82
C ALA A 77 -16.28 5.07 -11.68
N LYS A 78 -16.75 5.36 -10.45
CA LYS A 78 -17.95 6.18 -10.20
C LYS A 78 -17.85 7.59 -10.80
N ASN A 79 -16.63 8.09 -11.02
CA ASN A 79 -16.35 9.39 -11.62
C ASN A 79 -15.72 9.27 -13.01
N ASN A 80 -15.80 8.09 -13.65
CA ASN A 80 -15.12 7.78 -14.93
C ASN A 80 -13.60 7.98 -14.88
N GLN A 81 -12.98 7.73 -13.72
CA GLN A 81 -11.54 7.84 -13.50
C GLN A 81 -10.92 6.45 -13.37
N ILE A 82 -9.62 6.39 -13.62
CA ILE A 82 -8.81 5.16 -13.53
C ILE A 82 -7.45 5.48 -12.88
N LEU A 83 -6.75 4.44 -12.42
CA LEU A 83 -5.32 4.53 -12.15
C LEU A 83 -4.55 4.39 -13.47
N PRO A 84 -3.90 5.44 -14.00
CA PRO A 84 -3.37 5.43 -15.36
C PRO A 84 -2.24 4.40 -15.56
N PHE A 85 -1.51 4.08 -14.51
CA PHE A 85 -0.42 3.09 -14.54
C PHE A 85 -0.90 1.63 -14.49
N GLU A 86 -2.23 1.39 -14.48
CA GLU A 86 -2.85 0.06 -14.59
C GLU A 86 -2.17 -1.01 -13.71
N PRO A 87 -2.21 -0.87 -12.37
CA PRO A 87 -1.45 -1.76 -11.51
C PRO A 87 -1.87 -3.21 -11.69
N PRO A 88 -0.94 -4.15 -11.94
CA PRO A 88 -1.29 -5.55 -12.05
C PRO A 88 -1.63 -6.12 -10.66
N HIS A 89 -2.79 -6.74 -10.51
CA HIS A 89 -3.28 -7.22 -9.21
C HIS A 89 -2.59 -8.53 -8.79
N PHE A 90 -2.49 -9.50 -9.72
CA PHE A 90 -2.01 -10.88 -9.50
C PHE A 90 -2.81 -11.68 -8.45
N GLY A 91 -4.09 -11.33 -8.27
CA GLY A 91 -5.02 -11.98 -7.35
C GLY A 91 -6.03 -10.99 -6.76
N ASP A 92 -7.13 -11.48 -6.22
CA ASP A 92 -8.28 -10.66 -5.82
C ASP A 92 -8.04 -9.83 -4.53
N HIS A 93 -6.99 -10.16 -3.79
CA HIS A 93 -6.67 -9.53 -2.51
C HIS A 93 -5.63 -8.42 -2.63
N ALA A 94 -5.25 -8.00 -3.84
CA ALA A 94 -4.24 -6.97 -4.02
C ALA A 94 -4.62 -5.68 -3.26
N THR A 95 -3.65 -5.11 -2.55
CA THR A 95 -3.84 -3.93 -1.69
C THR A 95 -3.10 -2.72 -2.24
N PHE A 96 -3.60 -1.51 -1.97
CA PHE A 96 -3.01 -0.25 -2.43
C PHE A 96 -1.53 -0.11 -2.03
N GLY A 97 -1.18 -0.35 -0.77
CA GLY A 97 0.21 -0.33 -0.30
C GLY A 97 1.09 -1.39 -0.95
N GLY A 98 0.54 -2.58 -1.23
CA GLY A 98 1.25 -3.64 -1.97
C GLY A 98 1.51 -3.30 -3.44
N VAL A 99 0.60 -2.54 -4.08
CA VAL A 99 0.80 -2.01 -5.43
C VAL A 99 1.96 -1.00 -5.43
N ILE A 100 1.94 -0.04 -4.49
CA ILE A 100 3.01 0.97 -4.34
C ILE A 100 4.35 0.30 -4.02
N ALA A 101 4.39 -0.62 -3.06
CA ALA A 101 5.62 -1.31 -2.64
C ALA A 101 6.23 -2.18 -3.74
N ALA A 102 5.40 -2.79 -4.59
CA ALA A 102 5.89 -3.59 -5.71
C ALA A 102 6.40 -2.73 -6.89
N GLY A 103 5.92 -1.49 -7.02
CA GLY A 103 6.34 -0.58 -8.11
C GLY A 103 6.02 -1.09 -9.52
N LEU A 104 5.09 -2.05 -9.64
CA LEU A 104 4.70 -2.62 -10.93
C LEU A 104 3.64 -1.74 -11.60
N ALA A 105 3.80 -1.54 -12.91
CA ALA A 105 2.86 -0.81 -13.74
C ALA A 105 2.51 -1.63 -14.99
N GLY A 106 1.28 -1.47 -15.45
CA GLY A 106 0.73 -2.11 -16.63
C GLY A 106 1.21 -1.50 -17.96
N PRO A 107 0.69 -1.99 -19.10
CA PRO A 107 1.15 -1.63 -20.44
C PRO A 107 1.07 -0.13 -20.75
N ALA A 108 0.07 0.59 -20.21
CA ALA A 108 -0.08 2.03 -20.41
C ALA A 108 1.15 2.84 -19.95
N ARG A 109 2.03 2.27 -19.11
CA ARG A 109 3.24 2.94 -18.60
C ARG A 109 4.13 3.57 -19.67
N ILE A 110 4.11 3.03 -20.89
CA ILE A 110 4.91 3.58 -22.01
C ILE A 110 4.37 4.92 -22.50
N SER A 111 3.07 5.16 -22.33
CA SER A 111 2.36 6.34 -22.82
C SER A 111 2.08 7.35 -21.71
N VAL A 112 1.71 6.88 -20.51
CA VAL A 112 1.22 7.76 -19.43
C VAL A 112 2.17 7.91 -18.25
N GLY A 113 3.22 7.08 -18.15
CA GLY A 113 4.18 7.12 -17.05
C GLY A 113 4.08 5.93 -16.09
N ASN A 114 5.06 5.82 -15.19
CA ASN A 114 5.14 4.74 -14.21
C ASN A 114 4.45 5.14 -12.89
N LEU A 115 4.22 4.17 -12.00
CA LEU A 115 3.58 4.37 -10.69
C LEU A 115 4.13 5.57 -9.91
N ARG A 116 5.46 5.73 -9.87
CA ARG A 116 6.13 6.83 -9.14
C ARG A 116 5.73 8.23 -9.62
N ASP A 117 5.31 8.35 -10.88
CA ASP A 117 4.96 9.63 -11.49
C ASP A 117 3.56 10.10 -11.02
N PHE A 118 2.79 9.21 -10.37
CA PHE A 118 1.44 9.47 -9.84
C PHE A 118 1.37 9.50 -8.31
N VAL A 119 2.49 9.30 -7.60
CA VAL A 119 2.53 9.37 -6.13
C VAL A 119 2.90 10.79 -5.71
N LEU A 120 1.95 11.49 -5.08
CA LEU A 120 2.13 12.88 -4.63
C LEU A 120 2.78 12.98 -3.25
N GLY A 121 2.62 11.96 -2.41
CA GLY A 121 3.14 11.91 -1.04
C GLY A 121 2.87 10.55 -0.41
N THR A 122 3.52 10.27 0.72
CA THR A 122 3.34 9.02 1.46
C THR A 122 3.57 9.22 2.96
N ARG A 123 2.84 8.45 3.75
CA ARG A 123 3.08 8.33 5.19
C ARG A 123 3.57 6.91 5.48
N LEU A 124 4.71 6.81 6.13
CA LEU A 124 5.44 5.55 6.32
C LEU A 124 5.77 5.36 7.80
N MET A 125 5.75 4.10 8.26
CA MET A 125 6.32 3.73 9.54
C MET A 125 7.65 3.03 9.32
N ASP A 126 8.72 3.55 9.92
CA ASP A 126 10.07 3.01 9.74
C ASP A 126 10.38 1.84 10.69
N GLY A 127 11.59 1.29 10.58
CA GLY A 127 12.04 0.18 11.45
C GLY A 127 12.23 0.53 12.92
N ARG A 128 12.06 1.80 13.31
CA ARG A 128 12.08 2.28 14.70
C ARG A 128 10.67 2.53 15.24
N GLY A 129 9.64 2.36 14.39
CA GLY A 129 8.27 2.70 14.73
C GLY A 129 8.02 4.20 14.75
N GLU A 130 8.83 4.99 14.02
CA GLU A 130 8.59 6.41 13.79
C GLU A 130 7.63 6.59 12.62
N ASP A 131 6.71 7.54 12.77
CA ASP A 131 5.71 7.87 11.78
C ASP A 131 6.18 9.07 10.96
N LEU A 132 6.49 8.83 9.70
CA LEU A 132 7.15 9.74 8.79
C LEU A 132 6.18 10.18 7.68
N SER A 133 6.19 11.47 7.35
CA SER A 133 5.38 12.05 6.27
C SER A 133 6.29 12.65 5.21
N PHE A 134 6.05 12.31 3.95
CA PHE A 134 6.79 12.76 2.77
C PHE A 134 5.84 13.33 1.72
#